data_AF-A0A3D6DXW2-F1
#
_entry.id   AF-A0A3D6DXW2-F1
#
_cell.length_a   1.000
_cell.length_b   1.000
_cell.length_c   1.000
_cell.angle_alpha   90.00
_cell.angle_beta   90.00
_cell.angle_gamma   90.00
#
_symmetry.space_group_name_H-M   'P 1'
#
loop_
_entity.id
_entity.type
_entity.pdbx_description
1 polymer ?
#
loop_
_entity_poly.entity_id
_entity_poly.type
_entity_poly.pdbx_seq_one_letter_code
_entity_poly.pdbx_strand_id
1 'polypeptide(L)' 'MNGQDRTTGDLKWTGSVVDLVFGSNSQLRALAEVYACSDAQTAFVHAFVAAWNKVMNLDRFDLK' A
#
# COMPACT_ATOMS: atom_id res chain seq x y z
N MET A 1 6.91 14.88 -3.92
CA MET A 1 5.66 15.56 -4.31
C MET A 1 4.85 15.84 -3.05
N ASN A 2 4.17 16.98 -2.99
CA ASN A 2 3.53 17.48 -1.78
C ASN A 2 2.00 17.41 -1.92
N GLY A 3 1.32 16.84 -0.93
CA GLY A 3 -0.14 16.82 -0.82
C GLY A 3 -0.58 17.91 0.13
N GLN A 4 -1.39 18.85 -0.37
CA GLN A 4 -1.94 19.96 0.41
C GLN A 4 -3.43 19.74 0.65
N ASP A 5 -3.93 20.25 1.77
CA ASP A 5 -5.36 20.42 1.95
C ASP A 5 -5.91 21.36 0.88
N ARG A 6 -7.00 20.97 0.21
CA ARG A 6 -7.57 21.77 -0.89
C ARG A 6 -8.23 23.06 -0.42
N THR A 7 -8.65 23.14 0.83
CA THR A 7 -9.35 24.28 1.42
C THR A 7 -8.38 25.24 2.07
N THR A 8 -7.42 24.74 2.85
CA THR A 8 -6.50 25.60 3.62
C THR A 8 -5.17 25.84 2.91
N GLY A 9 -4.79 24.99 1.96
CA GLY A 9 -3.46 25.03 1.32
C GLY A 9 -2.33 24.46 2.19
N ASP A 10 -2.66 24.01 3.41
CA ASP A 10 -1.66 23.49 4.33
C ASP A 10 -1.06 22.19 3.81
N LEU A 11 0.26 22.05 3.94
CA LEU A 11 0.95 20.83 3.62
C LEU A 11 0.51 19.72 4.58
N LYS A 12 -0.17 18.69 4.05
CA LYS A 12 -0.61 17.52 4.81
C LYS A 12 0.34 16.35 4.65
N TRP A 13 0.81 16.09 3.44
CA TRP A 13 1.56 14.87 3.12
C TRP A 13 2.73 15.16 2.20
N THR A 14 3.77 14.33 2.30
CA THR A 14 4.83 14.26 1.30
C THR A 14 4.92 12.82 0.80
N GLY A 15 5.07 12.66 -0.51
CA GLY A 15 5.14 11.35 -1.15
C GLY A 15 6.05 11.36 -2.37
N SER A 16 6.68 10.24 -2.63
CA SER A 16 7.47 10.00 -3.83
C SER A 16 6.59 9.47 -4.97
N VAL A 17 7.19 9.23 -6.14
CA VAL A 17 6.49 8.60 -7.26
C VAL A 17 6.03 7.17 -6.91
N VAL A 18 6.80 6.48 -6.06
CA VAL A 18 6.48 5.11 -5.62
C VAL A 18 5.20 5.07 -4.80
N ASP A 19 4.89 6.13 -4.05
CA ASP A 19 3.66 6.21 -3.27
C ASP A 19 2.46 6.58 -4.16
N LEU A 20 2.66 7.56 -5.05
CA LEU A 20 1.58 8.13 -5.85
C LEU A 20 1.10 7.22 -6.99
N VAL A 21 1.92 6.25 -7.42
CA VAL A 21 1.54 5.30 -8.47
C VAL A 21 0.31 4.46 -8.08
N PHE A 22 0.12 4.18 -6.79
CA PHE A 22 -1.06 3.47 -6.27
C PHE A 22 -2.35 4.27 -6.42
N GLY A 23 -2.28 5.60 -6.59
CA GLY A 23 -3.44 6.46 -6.84
C GLY A 23 -3.64 6.85 -8.30
N SER A 24 -2.66 6.64 -9.18
CA SER A 24 -2.68 7.11 -10.58
C SER A 24 -2.78 5.99 -11.61
N ASN A 25 -2.26 4.79 -11.31
CA ASN A 25 -2.42 3.62 -12.17
C ASN A 25 -3.76 2.91 -11.88
N SER A 26 -4.58 2.65 -12.91
CA SER A 26 -5.92 2.11 -12.73
C SER A 26 -5.97 0.74 -12.04
N GLN A 27 -5.00 -0.13 -12.31
CA GLN A 27 -4.94 -1.47 -11.70
C GLN A 27 -4.51 -1.39 -10.24
N LEU A 28 -3.48 -0.59 -9.94
CA LEU A 28 -3.01 -0.41 -8.56
C LEU A 28 -4.03 0.34 -7.71
N ARG A 29 -4.75 1.29 -8.31
CA ARG A 29 -5.82 2.04 -7.64
C ARG A 29 -6.98 1.14 -7.25
N ALA A 30 -7.37 0.19 -8.12
CA ALA A 30 -8.40 -0.79 -7.78
C ALA A 30 -7.99 -1.66 -6.57
N LEU A 31 -6.73 -2.06 -6.48
CA LEU A 31 -6.21 -2.78 -5.30
C LEU A 31 -6.19 -1.90 -4.04
N ALA A 32 -5.76 -0.64 -4.19
CA ALA A 32 -5.75 0.32 -3.08
C ALA A 32 -7.17 0.57 -2.54
N GLU A 33 -8.18 0.65 -3.41
CA GLU A 33 -9.59 0.79 -3.02
C GLU A 33 -10.08 -0.39 -2.18
N VAL A 34 -9.74 -1.63 -2.56
CA VAL A 34 -10.12 -2.83 -1.78
C VAL A 34 -9.57 -2.76 -0.35
N TYR A 35 -8.31 -2.37 -0.17
CA TYR A 35 -7.70 -2.28 1.16
C TYR A 35 -8.08 -1.01 1.93
N ALA A 36 -8.60 0.01 1.26
CA ALA A 36 -9.09 1.25 1.88
C ALA A 36 -10.56 1.17 2.32
N CYS A 37 -11.28 0.09 1.99
CA CYS A 37 -12.64 -0.15 2.49
C CYS A 37 -12.67 -0.27 4.02
N SER A 38 -13.78 0.16 4.62
CA SER A 38 -13.94 0.23 6.09
C SER A 38 -13.86 -1.13 6.80
N ASP A 39 -14.14 -2.21 6.10
CA ASP A 39 -14.13 -3.59 6.58
C ASP A 39 -12.85 -4.36 6.19
N ALA A 40 -11.92 -3.72 5.48
CA ALA A 40 -10.74 -4.38 4.93
C ALA A 40 -9.53 -4.45 5.86
N GLN A 41 -9.60 -3.87 7.07
CA GLN A 41 -8.45 -3.78 7.98
C GLN A 41 -7.84 -5.15 8.30
N THR A 42 -8.65 -6.14 8.69
CA THR A 42 -8.16 -7.49 9.01
C THR A 42 -7.58 -8.18 7.77
N ALA A 43 -8.23 -8.03 6.62
CA ALA A 43 -7.76 -8.60 5.36
C ALA A 43 -6.41 -8.01 4.93
N PHE A 44 -6.24 -6.69 5.09
CA PHE A 44 -4.98 -6.00 4.83
C PHE A 44 -3.84 -6.52 5.71
N VAL A 45 -4.08 -6.64 7.03
CA VAL A 45 -3.06 -7.15 7.97
C VAL A 45 -2.64 -8.58 7.60
N HIS A 46 -3.60 -9.46 7.33
CA HIS A 46 -3.30 -10.84 6.93
C HIS A 46 -2.53 -10.90 5.61
N ALA A 47 -2.93 -10.12 4.60
CA ALA A 47 -2.24 -10.05 3.32
C ALA A 47 -0.80 -9.53 3.48
N PHE A 48 -0.60 -8.52 4.31
CA PHE A 48 0.72 -7.96 4.61
C PHE A 48 1.63 -8.99 5.29
N VAL A 49 1.14 -9.67 6.34
CA VAL A 49 1.91 -10.70 7.06
C VAL A 49 2.27 -11.87 6.14
N ALA A 50 1.34 -12.31 5.28
CA ALA A 50 1.60 -13.38 4.32
C ALA A 50 2.68 -12.98 3.30
N ALA A 51 2.61 -11.76 2.77
CA ALA A 51 3.60 -11.23 1.84
C ALA A 51 4.98 -11.11 2.51
N TRP A 52 5.03 -10.60 3.74
CA TRP A 52 6.27 -10.51 4.53
C TRP A 52 6.90 -11.88 4.76
N ASN A 53 6.11 -12.84 5.26
CA ASN A 53 6.56 -14.20 5.50
C ASN A 53 7.08 -14.88 4.22
N LYS A 54 6.42 -14.65 3.08
CA LYS A 54 6.88 -15.14 1.78
C LYS A 54 8.27 -14.60 1.45
N VAL A 55 8.47 -13.29 1.54
CA VAL A 55 9.77 -12.66 1.23
C VAL A 55 10.87 -13.17 2.15
N MET A 56 10.58 -13.33 3.44
CA MET A 56 11.55 -13.84 4.43
C MET A 56 11.97 -15.30 4.22
N ASN A 57 11.25 -16.07 3.38
CA ASN A 57 11.59 -17.46 3.08
C ASN A 57 12.06 -17.67 1.63
N LEU A 58 12.28 -16.61 0.85
CA LEU A 58 12.67 -16.75 -0.56
C LEU A 58 14.06 -17.37 -0.77
N ASP A 59 14.92 -17.33 0.25
CA ASP A 59 16.28 -17.89 0.25
C ASP A 59 16.37 -19.25 0.99
N ARG A 60 15.27 -19.73 1.56
CA ARG A 60 15.19 -21.00 2.30
C ARG A 60 15.05 -22.21 1.38
N PHE A 61 16.04 -22.43 0.52
CA PHE A 61 16.10 -23.60 -0.37
C PHE A 61 16.33 -24.92 0.38
N ASP A 62 16.71 -24.85 1.66
CA ASP A 62 16.94 -25.95 2.59
C ASP A 62 15.65 -26.62 3.10
N LEU A 63 14.49 -25.96 2.93
CA LEU A 63 13.19 -26.44 3.41
C LEU A 63 12.39 -27.24 2.36
N LYS A 64 13.05 -27.78 1.34
CA LYS A 64 12.44 -28.63 0.29
C LYS A 64 12.54 -30.12 0.60
#